data_AF-A0A925GMP1-F1
#
_entry.id   AF-A0A925GMP1-F1
#
_cell.length_a   1.000
_cell.length_b   1.000
_cell.length_c   1.000
_cell.angle_alpha   90.00
_cell.angle_beta   90.00
_cell.angle_gamma   90.00
#
_symmetry.space_group_name_H-M   'P 1'
#
loop_
_entity.id
_entity.type
_entity.pdbx_description
1 polymer ?
#
loop_
_entity_poly.entity_id
_entity_poly.type
_entity_poly.pdbx_seq_one_letter_code
_entity_poly.pdbx_strand_id
1 'polypeptide(L)'
;MRYARISIGCLFFLFIGLGLTSVRIDPAAEEWTPLFNKKNLSGWDVKITGYGLNENFGNTFRVEDGILKIGYDKYQKFDDKFGHLYYQQPFSHYKLRAEYRFTGDQLAGGATWNVRNSGIMFHSQSARSLTKDQEFPVSLEVQLL
;
A
#
# COMPACT_ATOMS: atom_id res chain seq x y z
N MET A 1 16.87 52.66 -45.87
CA MET A 1 18.15 52.54 -46.60
C MET A 1 19.23 52.15 -45.61
N ARG A 2 20.05 51.12 -45.91
CA ARG A 2 21.30 50.67 -45.21
C ARG A 2 21.10 49.80 -43.96
N TYR A 3 21.72 48.64 -43.74
CA TYR A 3 22.40 47.60 -44.54
C TYR A 3 22.26 46.29 -43.73
N ALA A 4 21.96 45.17 -44.37
CA ALA A 4 21.98 43.85 -43.75
C ALA A 4 23.39 43.24 -43.88
N ARG A 5 24.00 42.83 -42.77
CA ARG A 5 25.21 42.00 -42.76
C ARG A 5 24.80 40.53 -42.73
N ILE A 6 24.95 39.83 -43.85
CA ILE A 6 24.83 38.38 -43.93
C ILE A 6 26.18 37.81 -43.46
N SER A 7 26.20 37.20 -42.27
CA SER A 7 27.32 36.35 -41.86
C SER A 7 26.97 34.92 -42.22
N ILE A 8 27.70 34.36 -43.18
CA ILE A 8 27.63 32.94 -43.53
C ILE A 8 28.29 32.17 -42.38
N GLY A 9 27.48 31.72 -41.43
CA GLY A 9 27.92 30.75 -40.42
C GLY A 9 27.98 29.37 -41.06
N CYS A 10 29.16 28.76 -41.11
CA CYS A 10 29.36 27.36 -41.47
C CYS A 10 28.40 26.48 -40.67
N LEU A 11 27.43 25.89 -41.36
CA LEU A 11 26.52 24.90 -40.79
C LEU A 11 27.29 23.57 -40.65
N PHE A 12 27.89 23.35 -39.48
CA PHE A 12 28.42 22.04 -39.11
C PHE A 12 27.21 21.11 -38.83
N PHE A 13 26.84 20.28 -39.80
CA PHE A 13 25.92 19.18 -39.57
C PHE A 13 26.63 18.13 -38.71
N LEU A 14 26.41 18.19 -37.40
CA LEU A 14 26.76 17.10 -36.49
C LEU A 14 25.76 15.97 -36.75
N PHE A 15 26.19 14.93 -37.49
CA PHE A 15 25.47 13.67 -37.57
C PHE A 15 25.52 13.02 -36.18
N ILE A 16 24.52 13.32 -35.34
CA ILE A 16 24.25 12.53 -34.13
C ILE A 16 23.78 11.18 -34.65
N GLY A 17 24.68 10.19 -34.61
CA GLY A 17 24.33 8.80 -34.86
C GLY A 17 23.25 8.41 -33.87
N LEU A 18 22.00 8.32 -34.35
CA LEU A 18 20.90 7.71 -33.63
C LEU A 18 21.24 6.21 -33.53
N GLY A 19 21.99 5.85 -32.48
CA GLY A 19 22.09 4.46 -32.06
C GLY A 19 20.69 3.99 -31.71
N LEU A 20 20.06 3.24 -32.61
CA LEU A 20 18.86 2.46 -32.30
C LEU A 20 19.27 1.39 -31.30
N THR A 21 19.27 1.75 -30.01
CA THR A 21 19.30 0.77 -28.94
C THR A 21 17.98 0.02 -29.01
N SER A 22 18.02 -1.24 -29.45
CA SER A 22 16.88 -2.13 -29.31
C SER A 22 16.59 -2.28 -27.82
N VAL A 23 15.47 -1.72 -27.37
CA VAL A 23 14.93 -2.02 -26.05
C VAL A 23 14.61 -3.51 -26.06
N ARG A 24 15.44 -4.30 -25.39
CA ARG A 24 15.14 -5.72 -25.16
C ARG A 24 14.01 -5.75 -24.14
N ILE A 25 12.79 -5.99 -24.60
CA ILE A 25 11.70 -6.38 -23.72
C ILE A 25 12.01 -7.81 -23.29
N ASP A 26 12.42 -7.98 -22.04
CA ASP A 26 12.53 -9.28 -21.43
C ASP A 26 11.10 -9.81 -21.22
N PRO A 27 10.70 -10.91 -21.89
CA PRO A 27 9.37 -11.48 -21.72
C PRO A 27 9.11 -12.00 -20.29
N ALA A 28 10.14 -12.10 -19.45
CA ALA A 28 10.03 -12.41 -18.02
C ALA A 28 9.97 -11.18 -17.11
N ALA A 29 10.13 -9.95 -17.63
CA ALA A 29 10.06 -8.74 -16.82
C ALA A 29 8.62 -8.52 -16.31
N GLU A 30 8.45 -8.56 -15.00
CA GLU A 30 7.17 -8.28 -14.34
C GLU A 30 7.04 -6.80 -13.99
N GLU A 31 5.92 -6.20 -14.37
CA GLU A 31 5.56 -4.85 -13.94
C GLU A 31 4.88 -4.88 -12.56
N TRP A 32 5.43 -4.14 -11.60
CA TRP A 32 4.92 -4.07 -10.23
C TRP A 32 4.27 -2.71 -9.96
N THR A 33 2.98 -2.73 -9.60
CA THR A 33 2.25 -1.52 -9.20
C THR A 33 2.30 -1.34 -7.68
N PRO A 34 2.83 -0.21 -7.17
CA PRO A 34 2.84 0.04 -5.72
C PRO A 34 1.43 0.35 -5.21
N LEU A 35 0.94 -0.44 -4.25
CA LEU A 35 -0.34 -0.19 -3.57
C LEU A 35 -0.23 0.85 -2.44
N PHE A 36 0.93 0.87 -1.77
CA PHE A 36 1.18 1.80 -0.67
C PHE A 36 2.11 2.93 -1.10
N ASN A 37 1.64 4.17 -0.89
CA ASN A 37 2.33 5.38 -1.36
C ASN A 37 3.43 5.89 -0.39
N LYS A 38 3.64 5.23 0.75
CA LYS A 38 4.62 5.60 1.80
C LYS A 38 4.38 6.96 2.46
N LYS A 39 3.23 7.61 2.26
CA LYS A 39 2.94 8.95 2.78
C LYS A 39 1.71 8.96 3.66
N ASN A 40 0.65 8.29 3.25
CA ASN A 40 -0.64 8.31 3.93
C ASN A 40 -1.48 7.09 3.53
N LEU A 41 -2.73 7.07 4.00
CA LEU A 41 -3.70 6.00 3.73
C LEU A 41 -4.64 6.32 2.54
N SER A 42 -4.27 7.25 1.66
CA SER A 42 -5.08 7.51 0.45
C SER A 42 -5.21 6.24 -0.39
N GLY A 43 -6.43 5.89 -0.78
CA GLY A 43 -6.73 4.63 -1.47
C GLY A 43 -7.07 3.47 -0.53
N TRP A 44 -7.12 3.70 0.78
CA TRP A 44 -7.44 2.68 1.78
C TRP A 44 -8.64 3.07 2.63
N ASP A 45 -9.50 2.10 2.93
CA ASP A 45 -10.59 2.21 3.90
C ASP A 45 -10.18 1.53 5.23
N VAL A 46 -10.47 2.18 6.35
CA VAL A 46 -10.24 1.64 7.70
C VAL A 46 -11.54 1.07 8.24
N LYS A 47 -11.50 -0.16 8.76
CA LYS A 47 -12.59 -0.75 9.54
C LYS A 47 -12.04 -1.31 10.85
N ILE A 48 -12.62 -0.87 11.96
CA ILE A 48 -12.34 -1.43 13.29
C ILE A 48 -13.67 -1.89 13.89
N THR A 49 -13.72 -3.08 14.49
CA THR A 49 -14.92 -3.60 15.16
C THR A 49 -15.45 -2.61 16.20
N GLY A 50 -16.75 -2.34 16.18
CA GLY A 50 -17.41 -1.38 17.09
C GLY A 50 -17.27 0.09 16.69
N TYR A 51 -16.52 0.42 15.63
CA TYR A 51 -16.39 1.77 15.07
C TYR A 51 -16.99 1.87 13.67
N GLY A 52 -17.37 3.10 13.29
CA GLY A 52 -17.85 3.43 11.95
C GLY A 52 -16.80 3.18 10.88
N LEU A 53 -17.25 3.07 9.62
CA LEU A 53 -16.33 3.00 8.48
C LEU A 53 -15.46 4.26 8.45
N ASN A 54 -14.14 4.08 8.29
CA ASN A 54 -13.12 5.13 8.29
C ASN A 54 -12.94 5.87 9.62
N GLU A 55 -13.53 5.39 10.71
CA GLU A 55 -13.20 5.83 12.07
C GLU A 55 -11.96 5.09 12.58
N ASN A 56 -10.78 5.67 12.36
CA ASN A 56 -9.49 5.11 12.78
C ASN A 56 -9.21 5.39 14.26
N PHE A 57 -9.95 4.73 15.15
CA PHE A 57 -9.77 4.86 16.60
C PHE A 57 -8.32 4.59 17.01
N GLY A 58 -7.83 5.38 17.99
CA GLY A 58 -6.46 5.25 18.50
C GLY A 58 -5.35 5.57 17.49
N ASN A 59 -5.67 6.02 16.28
CA ASN A 59 -4.71 6.09 15.17
C ASN A 59 -4.06 4.71 14.92
N THR A 60 -4.88 3.66 14.94
CA THR A 60 -4.44 2.26 14.82
C THR A 60 -3.64 2.03 13.56
N PHE A 61 -4.17 2.50 12.43
CA PHE A 61 -3.48 2.50 11.15
C PHE A 61 -2.83 3.86 10.92
N ARG A 62 -1.52 3.89 10.68
CA ARG A 62 -0.81 5.15 10.48
C ARG A 62 0.43 4.96 9.63
N VAL A 63 0.91 6.06 9.06
CA VAL A 63 2.16 6.07 8.29
C VAL A 63 3.20 6.88 9.05
N GLU A 64 4.32 6.24 9.37
CA GLU A 64 5.46 6.85 10.05
C GLU A 64 6.73 6.40 9.34
N ASP A 65 7.61 7.34 8.98
CA ASP A 65 8.87 7.08 8.29
C ASP A 65 8.73 6.23 7.01
N GLY A 66 7.61 6.41 6.30
CA GLY A 66 7.31 5.67 5.07
C GLY A 66 6.86 4.24 5.28
N ILE A 67 6.55 3.84 6.52
CA ILE A 67 6.09 2.51 6.91
C ILE A 67 4.62 2.59 7.34
N LEU A 68 3.79 1.71 6.80
CA LEU A 68 2.45 1.47 7.32
C LEU A 68 2.57 0.72 8.65
N LYS A 69 2.19 1.38 9.74
CA LYS A 69 2.18 0.81 11.08
C LYS A 69 0.74 0.49 11.50
N ILE A 70 0.59 -0.68 12.10
CA ILE A 70 -0.62 -1.14 12.76
C ILE A 70 -0.26 -1.24 14.24
N GLY A 71 -0.80 -0.35 15.07
CA GLY A 71 -0.40 -0.24 16.46
C GLY A 71 -1.57 0.04 17.38
N TYR A 72 -1.69 -0.77 18.43
CA TYR A 72 -2.73 -0.66 19.44
C TYR A 72 -2.27 0.05 20.72
N ASP A 73 -1.19 0.85 20.65
CA ASP A 73 -0.58 1.56 21.78
C ASP A 73 -1.53 2.53 22.52
N LYS A 74 -2.65 2.91 21.91
CA LYS A 74 -3.67 3.79 22.52
C LYS A 74 -4.89 3.04 23.08
N TYR A 75 -4.80 1.73 23.21
CA TYR A 75 -5.85 0.87 23.76
C TYR A 75 -5.47 0.42 25.16
N GLN A 76 -6.45 0.35 26.07
CA GLN A 76 -6.23 -0.22 27.40
C GLN A 76 -6.15 -1.76 27.36
N LYS A 77 -6.98 -2.38 26.52
CA LYS A 77 -7.09 -3.81 26.25
C LYS A 77 -7.47 -4.02 24.79
N PHE A 78 -7.29 -5.23 24.28
CA PHE A 78 -7.67 -5.55 22.91
C PHE A 78 -9.20 -5.45 22.68
N ASP A 79 -10.01 -5.95 23.62
CA ASP A 79 -11.49 -5.88 23.64
C ASP A 79 -12.13 -6.18 22.27
N ASP A 80 -11.62 -7.19 21.56
CA ASP A 80 -12.08 -7.65 20.24
C ASP A 80 -12.13 -6.52 19.20
N LYS A 81 -11.20 -5.55 19.30
CA LYS A 81 -11.07 -4.44 18.34
C LYS A 81 -10.25 -4.86 17.13
N PHE A 82 -10.76 -5.86 16.41
CA PHE A 82 -10.16 -6.31 15.15
C PHE A 82 -10.13 -5.17 14.13
N GLY A 83 -8.93 -4.84 13.67
CA GLY A 83 -8.68 -3.77 12.72
C GLY A 83 -8.34 -4.35 11.35
N HIS A 84 -8.96 -3.81 10.32
CA HIS A 84 -8.72 -4.18 8.92
C HIS A 84 -8.52 -2.93 8.07
N LEU A 85 -7.51 -2.96 7.20
CA LEU A 85 -7.22 -1.92 6.22
C LEU A 85 -7.43 -2.47 4.80
N TYR A 86 -8.36 -1.87 4.06
CA TYR A 86 -8.80 -2.37 2.75
C TYR A 86 -8.30 -1.47 1.64
N TYR A 87 -7.62 -2.03 0.63
CA TYR A 87 -7.33 -1.28 -0.59
C TYR A 87 -8.63 -1.10 -1.39
N GLN A 88 -8.93 0.13 -1.79
CA GLN A 88 -10.24 0.47 -2.38
C GLN A 88 -10.48 -0.16 -3.75
N GLN A 89 -9.41 -0.44 -4.50
CA GLN A 89 -9.52 -1.05 -5.83
C GLN A 89 -9.43 -2.58 -5.75
N PRO A 90 -10.46 -3.32 -6.19
CA PRO A 90 -10.41 -4.77 -6.24
C PRO A 90 -9.53 -5.27 -7.39
N PHE A 91 -8.89 -6.41 -7.16
CA PHE A 91 -8.14 -7.16 -8.18
C PHE A 91 -8.65 -8.60 -8.24
N SER A 92 -8.58 -9.22 -9.42
CA SER A 92 -8.99 -10.62 -9.61
C SER A 92 -7.81 -11.56 -9.80
N HIS A 93 -6.77 -11.14 -10.52
CA HIS A 93 -5.57 -11.94 -10.83
C HIS A 93 -4.34 -11.08 -10.58
N TYR A 94 -3.55 -11.45 -9.57
CA TYR A 94 -2.42 -10.64 -9.13
C TYR A 94 -1.40 -11.50 -8.40
N LYS A 95 -0.17 -10.97 -8.33
CA LYS A 95 0.83 -11.36 -7.34
C LYS A 95 0.90 -10.25 -6.31
N LEU A 96 0.84 -10.59 -5.03
CA LEU A 96 1.07 -9.63 -3.96
C LEU A 96 2.47 -9.82 -3.39
N ARG A 97 3.15 -8.70 -3.15
CA ARG A 97 4.44 -8.66 -2.46
C ARG A 97 4.34 -7.68 -1.30
N ALA A 98 4.73 -8.12 -0.12
CA ALA A 98 4.80 -7.29 1.07
C ALA A 98 6.02 -7.68 1.92
N GLU A 99 6.61 -6.69 2.57
CA GLU A 99 7.58 -6.88 3.65
C GLU A 99 6.91 -6.48 4.95
N TYR A 100 7.05 -7.32 5.99
CA TYR A 100 6.44 -7.08 7.28
C TYR A 100 7.43 -7.39 8.40
N ARG A 101 7.18 -6.81 9.57
CA ARG A 101 7.90 -7.12 10.81
C ARG A 101 6.99 -6.84 11.99
N PHE A 102 7.00 -7.75 12.95
CA PHE A 102 6.35 -7.53 14.24
C PHE A 102 7.24 -6.79 15.22
N THR A 103 6.66 -5.86 15.97
CA THR A 103 7.33 -5.08 17.02
C THR A 103 6.39 -4.86 18.19
N GLY A 104 6.95 -4.58 19.36
CA GLY A 104 6.16 -4.34 20.57
C GLY A 104 5.58 -5.62 21.17
N ASP A 105 4.71 -5.41 22.16
CA ASP A 105 4.10 -6.44 22.99
C ASP A 105 2.60 -6.51 22.76
N GLN A 106 2.03 -7.71 22.94
CA GLN A 106 0.59 -7.93 22.83
C GLN A 106 -0.16 -7.28 23.99
N LEU A 107 -1.29 -6.66 23.68
CA LEU A 107 -2.20 -6.13 24.70
C LEU A 107 -2.90 -7.24 25.49
N ALA A 108 -3.21 -6.94 26.74
CA ALA A 108 -4.11 -7.75 27.53
C ALA A 108 -5.48 -7.92 26.82
N GLY A 109 -6.08 -9.10 26.97
CA GLY A 109 -7.36 -9.45 26.33
C GLY A 109 -7.22 -10.11 24.96
N GLY A 110 -6.05 -10.06 24.31
CA GLY A 110 -5.78 -10.91 23.15
C GLY A 110 -5.59 -12.38 23.54
N ALA A 111 -5.81 -13.30 22.60
CA ALA A 111 -5.61 -14.73 22.84
C ALA A 111 -4.13 -15.03 23.18
N THR A 112 -3.89 -15.88 24.17
CA THR A 112 -2.52 -16.13 24.67
C THR A 112 -1.65 -16.92 23.70
N TRP A 113 -2.26 -17.59 22.73
CA TRP A 113 -1.59 -18.45 21.75
C TRP A 113 -1.25 -17.74 20.43
N ASN A 114 -1.66 -16.47 20.23
CA ASN A 114 -1.47 -15.74 18.96
C ASN A 114 -0.66 -14.45 19.11
N VAL A 115 0.45 -14.53 19.85
CA VAL A 115 1.39 -13.40 20.00
C VAL A 115 1.96 -13.02 18.65
N ARG A 116 1.89 -11.72 18.32
CA ARG A 116 2.34 -11.15 17.04
C ARG A 116 1.60 -11.75 15.85
N ASN A 117 0.28 -11.77 15.94
CA ASN A 117 -0.60 -12.24 14.88
C ASN A 117 -1.06 -11.08 13.98
N SER A 118 -0.97 -11.29 12.67
CA SER A 118 -1.65 -10.51 11.66
C SER A 118 -1.94 -11.38 10.43
N GLY A 119 -2.44 -10.80 9.35
CA GLY A 119 -2.75 -11.54 8.15
C GLY A 119 -2.91 -10.60 6.97
N ILE A 120 -2.83 -11.20 5.78
CA ILE A 120 -3.27 -10.55 4.55
C ILE A 120 -4.52 -11.27 4.06
N MET A 121 -5.62 -10.53 3.97
CA MET A 121 -6.90 -11.03 3.50
C MET A 121 -7.02 -10.82 1.99
N PHE A 122 -7.36 -11.87 1.25
CA PHE A 122 -7.52 -11.93 -0.19
C PHE A 122 -8.93 -12.33 -0.57
N HIS A 123 -9.39 -11.89 -1.75
CA HIS A 123 -10.76 -12.14 -2.23
C HIS A 123 -11.81 -11.84 -1.14
N SER A 124 -11.61 -10.70 -0.50
CA SER A 124 -12.33 -10.29 0.70
C SER A 124 -13.63 -9.56 0.35
N GLN A 125 -14.63 -9.72 1.20
CA GLN A 125 -15.73 -8.77 1.34
C GLN A 125 -15.18 -7.33 1.46
N SER A 126 -15.92 -6.34 0.94
CA SER A 126 -15.51 -4.92 1.03
C SER A 126 -15.73 -4.35 2.44
N ALA A 127 -14.90 -3.38 2.85
CA ALA A 127 -15.05 -2.66 4.12
C ALA A 127 -16.48 -2.12 4.35
N ARG A 128 -17.11 -1.61 3.29
CA ARG A 128 -18.46 -1.02 3.30
C ARG A 128 -19.58 -2.03 3.55
N SER A 129 -19.35 -3.29 3.22
CA SER A 129 -20.32 -4.36 3.39
C SER A 129 -20.21 -5.10 4.72
N LEU A 130 -19.16 -4.85 5.50
CA LEU A 130 -19.09 -5.35 6.88
C LEU A 130 -20.08 -4.60 7.75
N THR A 131 -20.71 -5.31 8.69
CA THR A 131 -21.48 -4.64 9.75
C THR A 131 -20.53 -3.92 10.71
N LYS A 132 -21.08 -3.06 11.57
CA LYS A 132 -20.29 -2.31 12.56
C LYS A 132 -19.51 -3.24 13.50
N ASP A 133 -20.13 -4.34 13.92
CA ASP A 133 -19.60 -5.24 14.94
C ASP A 133 -19.04 -6.55 14.35
N GLN A 134 -19.03 -6.69 13.02
CA GLN A 134 -18.37 -7.81 12.37
C GLN A 134 -16.85 -7.74 12.60
N GLU A 135 -16.31 -8.82 13.14
CA GLU A 135 -14.90 -8.92 13.52
C GLU A 135 -14.00 -9.13 12.31
N PHE A 136 -14.34 -10.09 11.44
CA PHE A 136 -13.53 -10.46 10.27
C PHE A 136 -14.35 -10.38 8.97
N PRO A 137 -13.73 -10.01 7.84
CA PRO A 137 -14.36 -10.16 6.54
C PRO A 137 -14.49 -11.62 6.16
N VAL A 138 -15.52 -11.96 5.38
CA VAL A 138 -15.52 -13.20 4.61
C VAL A 138 -14.41 -13.09 3.57
N SER A 139 -13.34 -13.86 3.73
CA SER A 139 -12.12 -13.77 2.93
C SER A 139 -11.27 -15.04 3.02
N LEU A 140 -10.25 -15.14 2.18
CA LEU A 140 -9.12 -16.05 2.37
C LEU A 140 -8.01 -15.29 3.10
N GLU A 141 -7.28 -15.96 3.99
CA GLU A 141 -6.22 -15.32 4.76
C GLU A 141 -4.88 -16.04 4.57
N VAL A 142 -3.82 -15.26 4.30
CA VAL A 142 -2.44 -15.71 4.54
C VAL A 142 -2.02 -15.16 5.89
N GLN A 143 -1.91 -16.07 6.84
CA GLN A 143 -1.51 -15.79 8.20
C GLN A 143 -0.06 -15.26 8.25
N LEU A 144 0.15 -14.22 9.05
CA LEU A 144 1.46 -13.70 9.43
C LEU A 144 1.64 -13.93 10.94
N LEU A 145 2.71 -14.63 11.33
CA LEU A 145 3.08 -14.96 12.71
C LEU A 145 4.59 -14.75 12.91
#